data_AF-A0A6P0DTR7-F1
#
_entry.id   AF-A0A6P0DTR7-F1
#
_cell.length_a   1.000
_cell.length_b   1.000
_cell.length_c   1.000
_cell.angle_alpha   90.00
_cell.angle_beta   90.00
_cell.angle_gamma   90.00
#
_symmetry.space_group_name_H-M   'P 1'
#
loop_
_entity.id
_entity.type
_entity.pdbx_description
1 polymer ?
#
loop_
_entity_poly.entity_id
_entity_poly.type
_entity_poly.pdbx_seq_one_letter_code
_entity_poly.pdbx_strand_id
1 'polypeptide(L)'
;QGAYRADAGTDVVADILFFRKRRPDEEAVAAPWLGLANVATGAEEGETVQVNRWFADHPELVLGRHAIGSGPFGRTYTCLPLHEDLEPSLISAIAGLPAAIYCAKAGTIDFEPEDEVVQAMAERPDDPSIREGSFFVGEQNQLMQVVDGVPIAVKVRSGKSSDGVFAKHALVIRKLIPIRDGVRQVLKLQERDQPWQKAQVSLRIAWSSFVREFGPINFTSVSTTEDQETGEVREVHRRPNLAPFLDDPDCWLVASIEDYDLETNTARPGPIFTERVIAPPPAPVITSALDALAVVLNERGHVDLDHVSELLHRDVDDVIGELGEA
;
A
#
# COMPACT_ATOMS: atom_id res chain seq x y z
N GLN A 1 35.23 -13.09 -14.85
CA GLN A 1 35.47 -12.99 -13.38
C GLN A 1 34.13 -12.77 -12.69
N GLY A 2 34.00 -12.93 -11.36
CA GLY A 2 32.73 -12.72 -10.66
C GLY A 2 32.31 -11.25 -10.65
N ALA A 3 30.99 -10.99 -10.72
CA ALA A 3 30.42 -9.66 -10.94
C ALA A 3 30.81 -8.60 -9.89
N TYR A 4 31.19 -9.01 -8.67
CA TYR A 4 31.52 -8.12 -7.56
C TYR A 4 33.00 -8.17 -7.13
N ARG A 5 33.88 -8.81 -7.92
CA ARG A 5 35.28 -8.98 -7.54
C ARG A 5 36.05 -7.66 -7.52
N ALA A 6 35.74 -6.75 -8.46
CA ALA A 6 36.41 -5.46 -8.56
C ALA A 6 36.08 -4.52 -7.39
N ASP A 7 34.81 -4.48 -6.96
CA ASP A 7 34.33 -3.53 -5.94
C ASP A 7 34.31 -4.09 -4.52
N ALA A 8 34.01 -5.40 -4.36
CA ALA A 8 33.77 -6.02 -3.06
C ALA A 8 34.71 -7.21 -2.75
N GLY A 9 35.67 -7.50 -3.64
CA GLY A 9 36.69 -8.55 -3.42
C GLY A 9 36.11 -9.97 -3.32
N THR A 10 34.87 -10.20 -3.76
CA THR A 10 34.17 -11.48 -3.64
C THR A 10 33.59 -11.94 -4.98
N ASP A 11 33.74 -13.24 -5.28
CA ASP A 11 33.11 -13.88 -6.43
C ASP A 11 31.73 -14.42 -5.98
N VAL A 12 30.68 -13.63 -6.17
CA VAL A 12 29.29 -13.98 -5.80
C VAL A 12 28.45 -14.13 -7.07
N VAL A 13 27.56 -15.13 -7.07
CA VAL A 13 26.52 -15.30 -8.10
C VAL A 13 25.38 -14.34 -7.80
N ALA A 14 24.93 -13.60 -8.82
CA ALA A 14 23.92 -12.57 -8.67
C ALA A 14 22.76 -12.81 -9.63
N ASP A 15 21.55 -12.59 -9.15
CA ASP A 15 20.33 -12.62 -9.95
C ASP A 15 19.77 -11.20 -10.05
N ILE A 16 19.34 -10.81 -11.24
CA ILE A 16 18.65 -9.53 -11.48
C ILE A 16 17.20 -9.84 -11.85
N LEU A 17 16.26 -9.33 -11.07
CA LEU A 17 14.84 -9.62 -11.21
C LEU A 17 14.06 -8.33 -11.48
N PHE A 18 13.27 -8.32 -12.56
CA PHE A 18 12.35 -7.22 -12.89
C PHE A 18 10.91 -7.70 -12.71
N PHE A 19 10.15 -7.02 -11.85
CA PHE A 19 8.74 -7.31 -11.63
C PHE A 19 7.87 -6.15 -12.11
N ARG A 20 6.75 -6.47 -12.75
CA ARG A 20 5.70 -5.51 -13.08
C ARG A 20 4.43 -5.86 -12.32
N LYS A 21 3.84 -4.87 -11.66
CA LYS A 21 2.51 -5.02 -11.05
C LYS A 21 1.45 -5.26 -12.14
N ARG A 22 0.68 -6.34 -12.00
CA ARG A 22 -0.47 -6.68 -12.85
C ARG A 22 -1.49 -5.53 -12.81
N ARG A 23 -2.01 -5.12 -13.97
CA ARG A 23 -3.10 -4.14 -14.05
C ARG A 23 -4.46 -4.81 -13.76
N PRO A 24 -5.47 -4.07 -13.28
CA PRO A 24 -6.77 -4.66 -12.94
C PRO A 24 -7.47 -5.37 -14.11
N ASP A 25 -7.22 -4.92 -15.34
CA ASP A 25 -7.77 -5.42 -16.60
C ASP A 25 -7.03 -6.63 -17.19
N GLU A 26 -5.92 -7.04 -16.58
CA GLU A 26 -5.11 -8.17 -17.06
C GLU A 26 -5.44 -9.45 -16.30
N GLU A 27 -5.56 -10.57 -17.01
CA GLU A 27 -5.72 -11.88 -16.38
C GLU A 27 -4.51 -12.23 -15.50
N ALA A 28 -4.74 -13.00 -14.44
CA ALA A 28 -3.66 -13.50 -13.60
C ALA A 28 -2.77 -14.44 -14.42
N VAL A 29 -1.49 -14.10 -14.55
CA VAL A 29 -0.53 -14.96 -15.21
C VAL A 29 -0.24 -16.15 -14.30
N ALA A 30 -0.33 -17.36 -14.85
CA ALA A 30 0.13 -18.56 -14.14
C ALA A 30 1.57 -18.35 -13.64
N ALA A 31 1.91 -18.84 -12.45
CA ALA A 31 3.22 -18.61 -11.83
C ALA A 31 4.10 -19.88 -11.81
N PRO A 32 4.39 -20.52 -12.98
CA PRO A 32 5.24 -21.72 -13.01
C PRO A 32 6.66 -21.41 -12.54
N TRP A 33 7.09 -20.15 -12.63
CA TRP A 33 8.37 -19.65 -12.12
C TRP A 33 8.54 -19.79 -10.59
N LEU A 34 7.46 -20.00 -9.82
CA LEU A 34 7.56 -20.31 -8.38
C LEU A 34 8.08 -21.74 -8.14
N GLY A 35 8.07 -22.59 -9.16
CA GLY A 35 8.58 -23.96 -9.08
C GLY A 35 10.10 -24.07 -9.23
N LEU A 36 10.60 -25.28 -8.98
CA LEU A 36 11.97 -25.67 -9.26
C LEU A 36 12.00 -26.66 -10.44
N ALA A 37 13.10 -26.68 -11.18
CA ALA A 37 13.38 -27.68 -12.20
C ALA A 37 14.83 -28.16 -12.12
N ASN A 38 15.06 -29.40 -12.54
CA ASN A 38 16.39 -30.00 -12.60
C ASN A 38 17.08 -29.60 -13.90
N VAL A 39 18.29 -29.05 -13.79
CA VAL A 39 19.15 -28.72 -14.94
C VAL A 39 20.49 -29.43 -14.78
N ALA A 40 21.08 -29.89 -15.88
CA ALA A 40 22.37 -30.58 -15.88
C ALA A 40 23.52 -29.60 -15.60
N THR A 41 24.45 -29.98 -14.72
CA THR A 41 25.62 -29.14 -14.33
C THR A 41 26.83 -29.35 -15.24
N GLY A 42 26.80 -30.40 -16.07
CA GLY A 42 27.87 -30.73 -17.04
C GLY A 42 29.21 -31.13 -16.41
N ALA A 43 29.26 -31.38 -15.10
CA ALA A 43 30.47 -31.82 -14.39
C ALA A 43 30.63 -33.36 -14.39
N GLU A 44 29.52 -34.09 -14.23
CA GLU A 44 29.46 -35.56 -14.32
C GLU A 44 28.20 -35.99 -15.09
N GLU A 45 28.26 -37.16 -15.75
CA GLU A 45 27.12 -37.69 -16.53
C GLU A 45 25.95 -38.01 -15.58
N GLY A 46 24.85 -37.25 -15.71
CA GLY A 46 23.67 -37.38 -14.85
C GLY A 46 23.64 -36.47 -13.62
N GLU A 47 24.67 -35.64 -13.38
CA GLU A 47 24.62 -34.65 -12.30
C GLU A 47 23.66 -33.50 -12.64
N THR A 48 22.67 -33.30 -11.78
CA THR A 48 21.66 -32.24 -11.93
C THR A 48 21.58 -31.38 -10.68
N VAL A 49 21.16 -30.13 -10.87
CA VAL A 49 20.89 -29.18 -9.80
C VAL A 49 19.50 -28.61 -9.94
N GLN A 50 18.83 -28.36 -8.81
CA GLN A 50 17.53 -27.70 -8.77
C GLN A 50 17.72 -26.18 -8.88
N VAL A 51 17.13 -25.59 -9.91
CA VAL A 51 17.12 -24.14 -10.13
C VAL A 51 15.68 -23.64 -10.27
N ASN A 52 15.48 -22.33 -10.15
CA ASN A 52 14.18 -21.73 -10.40
C ASN A 52 13.68 -22.11 -11.81
N ARG A 53 12.42 -22.52 -11.90
CA ARG A 53 11.81 -22.99 -13.15
C ARG A 53 11.93 -21.97 -14.29
N TRP A 54 11.87 -20.67 -13.97
CA TRP A 54 12.07 -19.60 -14.95
C TRP A 54 13.43 -19.70 -15.64
N PHE A 55 14.52 -19.82 -14.89
CA PHE A 55 15.87 -19.93 -15.46
C PHE A 55 16.08 -21.25 -16.21
N ALA A 56 15.39 -22.32 -15.81
CA ALA A 56 15.42 -23.59 -16.54
C ALA A 56 14.69 -23.50 -17.89
N ASP A 57 13.56 -22.78 -17.94
CA ASP A 57 12.77 -22.58 -19.15
C ASP A 57 13.36 -21.44 -20.03
N HIS A 58 14.19 -20.56 -19.46
CA HIS A 58 14.87 -19.43 -20.12
C HIS A 58 16.41 -19.47 -19.93
N PRO A 59 17.10 -20.50 -20.47
CA PRO A 59 18.55 -20.64 -20.32
C PRO A 59 19.35 -19.47 -20.94
N GLU A 60 18.77 -18.75 -21.91
CA GLU A 60 19.35 -17.53 -22.50
C GLU A 60 19.52 -16.37 -21.51
N LEU A 61 18.75 -16.37 -20.42
CA LEU A 61 18.85 -15.37 -19.34
C LEU A 61 19.87 -15.76 -18.27
N VAL A 62 20.50 -16.94 -18.39
CA VAL A 62 21.59 -17.39 -17.52
C VAL A 62 22.91 -17.09 -18.22
N LEU A 63 23.61 -16.04 -17.80
CA LEU A 63 24.86 -15.56 -18.44
C LEU A 63 26.11 -16.40 -18.07
N GLY A 64 25.90 -17.69 -17.81
CA GLY A 64 26.92 -18.63 -17.37
C GLY A 64 26.42 -20.07 -17.44
N ARG A 65 27.16 -20.98 -16.81
CA ARG A 65 26.83 -22.41 -16.75
C ARG A 65 26.53 -22.83 -15.32
N HIS A 66 25.37 -23.44 -15.11
CA HIS A 66 25.03 -24.08 -13.84
C HIS A 66 26.11 -25.08 -13.42
N ALA A 67 26.57 -24.99 -12.18
CA ALA A 67 27.58 -25.88 -11.63
C ALA A 67 27.40 -26.03 -10.11
N ILE A 68 28.08 -27.02 -9.53
CA ILE A 68 28.16 -27.19 -8.09
C ILE A 68 29.62 -26.98 -7.67
N GLY A 69 29.85 -25.93 -6.89
CA GLY A 69 31.14 -25.61 -6.28
C GLY A 69 31.28 -26.19 -4.88
N SER A 70 32.46 -26.00 -4.29
CA SER A 70 32.73 -26.31 -2.89
C SER A 70 32.79 -25.01 -2.08
N GLY A 71 31.92 -24.90 -1.08
CA GLY A 71 31.88 -23.78 -0.12
C GLY A 71 32.29 -24.22 1.29
N PRO A 72 32.41 -23.27 2.23
CA PRO A 72 32.78 -23.54 3.63
C PRO A 72 31.86 -24.54 4.36
N PHE A 73 30.63 -24.72 3.86
CA PHE A 73 29.61 -25.60 4.42
C PHE A 73 29.29 -26.81 3.51
N GLY A 74 30.16 -27.11 2.54
CA GLY A 74 29.99 -28.22 1.61
C GLY A 74 29.60 -27.78 0.20
N ARG A 75 28.98 -28.68 -0.57
CA ARG A 75 28.60 -28.45 -1.97
C ARG A 75 27.58 -27.32 -2.07
N THR A 76 27.85 -26.32 -2.91
CA THR A 76 26.97 -25.16 -3.12
C THR A 76 26.75 -24.91 -4.59
N TYR A 77 25.56 -24.45 -4.96
CA TYR A 77 25.27 -24.05 -6.34
C TYR A 77 26.13 -22.84 -6.74
N THR A 78 26.58 -22.83 -7.99
CA THR A 78 27.27 -21.69 -8.60
C THR A 78 26.94 -21.59 -10.10
N CYS A 79 27.20 -20.43 -10.68
CA CYS A 79 27.10 -20.18 -12.11
C CYS A 79 28.49 -19.81 -12.64
N LEU A 80 29.10 -20.69 -13.42
CA LEU A 80 30.44 -20.49 -13.96
C LEU A 80 30.39 -19.57 -15.18
N PRO A 81 31.32 -18.62 -15.32
CA PRO A 81 31.35 -17.71 -16.46
C PRO A 81 31.57 -18.49 -17.77
N LEU A 82 30.79 -18.15 -18.81
CA LEU A 82 31.01 -18.65 -20.18
C LEU A 82 31.99 -17.77 -20.96
N HIS A 83 32.06 -16.47 -20.62
CA HIS A 83 32.91 -15.46 -21.24
C HIS A 83 33.70 -14.68 -20.18
N GLU A 84 34.84 -14.10 -20.56
CA GLU A 84 35.64 -13.26 -19.65
C GLU A 84 34.99 -11.90 -19.40
N ASP A 85 34.32 -11.36 -20.42
CA ASP A 85 33.58 -10.11 -20.40
C ASP A 85 32.07 -10.37 -20.31
N LEU A 86 31.43 -9.82 -19.28
CA LEU A 86 30.00 -9.97 -19.01
C LEU A 86 29.15 -8.94 -19.78
N GLU A 87 29.73 -7.79 -20.11
CA GLU A 87 29.01 -6.63 -20.62
C GLU A 87 28.25 -6.94 -21.93
N PRO A 88 28.85 -7.59 -22.95
CA PRO A 88 28.15 -7.90 -24.19
C PRO A 88 26.99 -8.88 -23.98
N SER A 89 27.18 -9.88 -23.10
CA SER A 89 26.16 -10.87 -22.78
C SER A 89 24.99 -10.25 -22.02
N LEU A 90 25.27 -9.31 -21.12
CA LEU A 90 24.25 -8.58 -20.38
C LEU A 90 23.45 -7.65 -21.30
N ILE A 91 24.10 -6.90 -22.19
CA ILE A 91 23.43 -6.05 -23.18
C ILE A 91 22.50 -6.88 -24.07
N SER A 92 22.97 -8.04 -24.54
CA SER A 92 22.18 -8.96 -25.35
C SER A 92 20.95 -9.49 -24.60
N ALA A 93 21.09 -9.85 -23.32
CA ALA A 93 19.97 -10.32 -22.51
C ALA A 93 18.94 -9.21 -22.23
N ILE A 94 19.41 -7.99 -21.93
CA ILE A 94 18.53 -6.82 -21.73
C ILE A 94 17.76 -6.49 -23.01
N ALA A 95 18.41 -6.57 -24.18
CA ALA A 95 17.76 -6.34 -25.46
C ALA A 95 16.67 -7.36 -25.80
N GLY A 96 16.71 -8.56 -25.19
CA GLY A 96 15.67 -9.58 -25.31
C GLY A 96 14.45 -9.37 -24.41
N LEU A 97 14.52 -8.43 -23.46
CA LEU A 97 13.40 -8.12 -22.58
C LEU A 97 12.28 -7.40 -23.35
N PRO A 98 11.00 -7.57 -22.98
CA PRO A 98 9.92 -6.90 -23.67
C PRO A 98 10.04 -5.38 -23.51
N ALA A 99 9.87 -4.65 -24.61
CA ALA A 99 9.94 -3.19 -24.64
C ALA A 99 8.56 -2.56 -24.34
N ALA A 100 8.55 -1.27 -23.99
CA ALA A 100 7.34 -0.46 -23.80
C ALA A 100 6.33 -1.01 -22.77
N ILE A 101 6.81 -1.76 -21.77
CA ILE A 101 5.97 -2.36 -20.73
C ILE A 101 5.40 -1.30 -19.76
N TYR A 102 6.20 -0.28 -19.44
CA TYR A 102 5.76 0.82 -18.60
C TYR A 102 4.96 1.79 -19.47
N CYS A 103 3.68 1.98 -19.13
CA CYS A 103 2.92 3.12 -19.61
C CYS A 103 2.69 4.01 -18.40
N ALA A 104 3.31 5.18 -18.38
CA ALA A 104 2.78 6.24 -17.55
C ALA A 104 1.41 6.58 -18.12
N LYS A 105 0.34 6.21 -17.41
CA LYS A 105 -0.85 7.03 -17.52
C LYS A 105 -0.48 8.36 -16.87
N ALA A 106 -0.21 9.38 -17.68
CA ALA A 106 -0.60 10.73 -17.29
C ALA A 106 -2.02 10.62 -16.77
N GLY A 107 -2.28 11.07 -15.54
CA GLY A 107 -3.62 11.05 -14.96
C GLY A 107 -4.53 11.97 -15.77
N THR A 108 -5.04 11.50 -16.91
CA THR A 108 -6.13 12.16 -17.62
C THR A 108 -7.34 12.03 -16.73
N ILE A 109 -7.68 13.13 -16.08
CA ILE A 109 -8.91 13.32 -15.34
C ILE A 109 -10.03 13.27 -16.36
N ASP A 110 -10.73 12.14 -16.43
CA ASP A 110 -11.97 12.04 -17.18
C ASP A 110 -13.09 12.59 -16.29
N PHE A 111 -13.60 13.76 -16.67
CA PHE A 111 -14.78 14.36 -16.04
C PHE A 111 -16.02 13.89 -16.79
N GLU A 112 -16.48 12.67 -16.50
CA GLU A 112 -17.85 12.27 -16.78
C GLU A 112 -18.67 12.47 -15.48
N PRO A 113 -19.64 13.40 -15.45
CA PRO A 113 -20.48 13.60 -14.28
C PRO A 113 -21.63 12.58 -14.26
N GLU A 114 -22.05 12.20 -13.04
CA GLU A 114 -23.35 11.57 -12.72
C GLU A 114 -23.46 10.10 -13.18
N ASP A 115 -22.93 9.12 -12.44
CA ASP A 115 -23.74 8.34 -11.48
C ASP A 115 -22.90 7.45 -10.52
N GLU A 116 -21.57 7.53 -10.58
CA GLU A 116 -20.68 6.59 -9.86
C GLU A 116 -20.57 6.83 -8.35
N VAL A 117 -21.14 7.90 -7.79
CA VAL A 117 -21.03 8.17 -6.34
C VAL A 117 -21.74 7.11 -5.49
N VAL A 118 -22.67 6.35 -6.08
CA VAL A 118 -23.35 5.22 -5.44
C VAL A 118 -22.60 3.89 -5.68
N GLN A 119 -21.90 3.73 -6.81
CA GLN A 119 -21.06 2.55 -7.07
C GLN A 119 -19.68 2.62 -6.41
N ALA A 120 -19.18 3.82 -6.11
CA ALA A 120 -17.98 4.02 -5.27
C ALA A 120 -18.22 3.64 -3.79
N MET A 121 -19.47 3.35 -3.41
CA MET A 121 -19.81 2.77 -2.10
C MET A 121 -19.74 1.24 -2.09
N ALA A 122 -19.69 0.59 -3.26
CA ALA A 122 -19.41 -0.83 -3.34
C ALA A 122 -17.88 -0.98 -3.36
N GLU A 123 -17.34 -1.41 -2.21
CA GLU A 123 -15.97 -1.89 -2.09
C GLU A 123 -15.62 -2.73 -3.33
N ARG A 124 -14.62 -2.28 -4.10
CA ARG A 124 -14.08 -3.09 -5.19
C ARG A 124 -13.51 -4.36 -4.56
N PRO A 125 -13.56 -5.52 -5.26
CA PRO A 125 -12.98 -6.77 -4.78
C PRO A 125 -11.50 -6.69 -4.35
N ASP A 126 -10.81 -5.61 -4.73
CA ASP A 126 -9.38 -5.38 -4.51
C ASP A 126 -9.06 -4.28 -3.47
N ASP A 127 -10.02 -3.75 -2.70
CA ASP A 127 -9.68 -2.97 -1.50
C ASP A 127 -9.14 -3.94 -0.44
N PRO A 128 -7.99 -3.66 0.20
CA PRO A 128 -7.29 -4.64 1.01
C PRO A 128 -8.21 -5.13 2.11
N SER A 129 -8.41 -6.46 2.10
CA SER A 129 -9.03 -7.31 3.12
C SER A 129 -9.38 -6.55 4.39
N ILE A 130 -10.68 -6.47 4.70
CA ILE A 130 -11.20 -6.02 5.99
C ILE A 130 -10.24 -6.51 7.09
N ARG A 131 -9.51 -5.58 7.70
CA ARG A 131 -8.40 -5.90 8.60
C ARG A 131 -8.94 -6.63 9.82
N GLU A 132 -8.11 -7.47 10.43
CA GLU A 132 -8.43 -8.09 11.72
C GLU A 132 -8.99 -7.07 12.71
N GLY A 133 -10.09 -7.41 13.38
CA GLY A 133 -10.81 -6.54 14.32
C GLY A 133 -11.81 -5.57 13.69
N SER A 134 -11.76 -5.33 12.37
CA SER A 134 -12.63 -4.33 11.73
C SER A 134 -14.10 -4.73 11.74
N PHE A 135 -14.97 -3.77 12.06
CA PHE A 135 -16.42 -3.97 11.96
C PHE A 135 -16.94 -3.62 10.56
N PHE A 136 -17.94 -4.33 10.08
CA PHE A 136 -18.61 -3.99 8.83
C PHE A 136 -20.06 -4.48 8.82
N VAL A 137 -20.83 -4.00 7.86
CA VAL A 137 -22.22 -4.44 7.67
C VAL A 137 -22.24 -5.45 6.53
N GLY A 138 -22.50 -6.72 6.87
CA GLY A 138 -22.63 -7.80 5.88
C GLY A 138 -24.01 -7.86 5.24
N GLU A 139 -24.29 -8.98 4.58
CA GLU A 139 -25.60 -9.24 3.99
C GLU A 139 -26.74 -9.10 5.02
N GLN A 140 -27.93 -8.73 4.53
CA GLN A 140 -29.13 -8.56 5.37
C GLN A 140 -28.95 -7.56 6.52
N ASN A 141 -28.04 -6.59 6.39
CA ASN A 141 -27.74 -5.58 7.40
C ASN A 141 -27.22 -6.18 8.73
N GLN A 142 -26.56 -7.35 8.67
CA GLN A 142 -25.96 -7.97 9.85
C GLN A 142 -24.65 -7.26 10.23
N LEU A 143 -24.44 -6.99 11.52
CA LEU A 143 -23.16 -6.43 12.01
C LEU A 143 -22.15 -7.58 12.12
N MET A 144 -21.03 -7.43 11.43
CA MET A 144 -19.95 -8.40 11.36
C MET A 144 -18.66 -7.80 11.90
N GLN A 145 -17.76 -8.65 12.39
CA GLN A 145 -16.40 -8.29 12.79
C GLN A 145 -15.45 -9.37 12.26
N VAL A 146 -14.27 -8.97 11.77
CA VAL A 146 -13.24 -9.95 11.41
C VAL A 146 -12.50 -10.39 12.67
N VAL A 147 -12.53 -11.69 12.93
CA VAL A 147 -11.83 -12.34 14.05
C VAL A 147 -11.07 -13.55 13.52
N ASP A 148 -9.78 -13.62 13.79
CA ASP A 148 -8.85 -14.61 13.25
C ASP A 148 -8.91 -14.71 11.71
N GLY A 149 -9.05 -13.57 11.04
CA GLY A 149 -9.17 -13.47 9.58
C GLY A 149 -10.52 -13.90 9.00
N VAL A 150 -11.50 -14.26 9.84
CA VAL A 150 -12.82 -14.73 9.42
C VAL A 150 -13.92 -13.75 9.84
N PRO A 151 -14.86 -13.40 8.94
CA PRO A 151 -16.07 -12.67 9.31
C PRO A 151 -16.96 -13.43 10.30
N ILE A 152 -17.14 -12.88 11.50
CA ILE A 152 -18.05 -13.40 12.54
C ILE A 152 -19.17 -12.39 12.81
N ALA A 153 -20.40 -12.90 12.92
CA ALA A 153 -21.55 -12.08 13.27
C ALA A 153 -21.48 -11.61 14.73
N VAL A 154 -21.57 -10.29 14.93
CA VAL A 154 -21.60 -9.69 16.26
C VAL A 154 -22.97 -9.96 16.91
N LYS A 155 -23.00 -10.84 17.90
CA LYS A 155 -24.21 -11.16 18.66
C LYS A 155 -24.67 -9.94 19.46
N VAL A 156 -25.92 -9.53 19.26
CA VAL A 156 -26.55 -8.49 20.09
C VAL A 156 -27.33 -9.16 21.22
N ARG A 157 -27.06 -8.74 22.45
CA ARG A 157 -27.78 -9.23 23.64
C ARG A 157 -29.28 -9.01 23.48
N SER A 158 -30.05 -10.07 23.70
CA SER A 158 -31.51 -10.04 23.80
C SER A 158 -31.94 -10.63 25.14
N GLY A 159 -32.85 -9.95 25.85
CA GLY A 159 -33.39 -10.41 27.13
C GLY A 159 -32.33 -10.51 28.25
N LYS A 160 -32.28 -11.67 28.93
CA LYS A 160 -31.40 -11.94 30.08
C LYS A 160 -30.04 -12.56 29.72
N SER A 161 -29.70 -12.68 28.43
CA SER A 161 -28.43 -13.28 28.01
C SER A 161 -27.25 -12.36 28.35
N SER A 162 -26.17 -12.94 28.90
CA SER A 162 -24.88 -12.27 29.07
C SER A 162 -23.98 -12.35 27.82
N ASP A 163 -24.38 -13.13 26.81
CA ASP A 163 -23.62 -13.34 25.57
C ASP A 163 -23.90 -12.24 24.53
N GLY A 164 -22.85 -11.60 24.01
CA GLY A 164 -22.91 -10.55 22.98
C GLY A 164 -22.74 -9.11 23.47
N VAL A 165 -22.84 -8.15 22.55
CA VAL A 165 -22.78 -6.70 22.82
C VAL A 165 -24.16 -6.14 23.17
N PHE A 166 -24.21 -5.03 23.93
CA PHE A 166 -25.47 -4.34 24.21
C PHE A 166 -26.09 -3.76 22.92
N ALA A 167 -27.43 -3.72 22.84
CA ALA A 167 -28.13 -3.15 21.69
C ALA A 167 -27.69 -1.71 21.38
N LYS A 168 -27.47 -0.89 22.40
CA LYS A 168 -26.91 0.47 22.25
C LYS A 168 -25.52 0.45 21.61
N HIS A 169 -24.64 -0.45 22.05
CA HIS A 169 -23.28 -0.57 21.51
C HIS A 169 -23.31 -0.99 20.04
N ALA A 170 -24.18 -1.94 19.67
CA ALA A 170 -24.36 -2.33 18.27
C ALA A 170 -24.83 -1.16 17.39
N LEU A 171 -25.71 -0.29 17.89
CA LEU A 171 -26.14 0.92 17.17
C LEU A 171 -25.00 1.92 17.00
N VAL A 172 -24.19 2.16 18.05
CA VAL A 172 -23.01 3.02 18.00
C VAL A 172 -22.03 2.51 16.94
N ILE A 173 -21.66 1.22 16.99
CA ILE A 173 -20.74 0.60 16.01
C ILE A 173 -21.25 0.81 14.58
N ARG A 174 -22.53 0.52 14.32
CA ARG A 174 -23.16 0.70 13.00
C ARG A 174 -23.09 2.12 12.48
N LYS A 175 -23.09 3.12 13.36
CA LYS A 175 -23.04 4.53 12.98
C LYS A 175 -21.61 5.08 12.87
N LEU A 176 -20.64 4.44 13.51
CA LEU A 176 -19.22 4.75 13.35
C LEU A 176 -18.62 4.15 12.07
N ILE A 177 -19.13 3.01 11.57
CA ILE A 177 -18.67 2.38 10.32
C ILE A 177 -18.69 3.38 9.14
N PRO A 178 -19.82 4.03 8.77
CA PRO A 178 -19.84 4.99 7.66
C PRO A 178 -18.92 6.21 7.86
N ILE A 179 -18.65 6.57 9.13
CA ILE A 179 -17.72 7.66 9.45
C ILE A 179 -16.29 7.20 9.15
N ARG A 180 -15.88 6.03 9.66
CA ARG A 180 -14.58 5.41 9.35
C ARG A 180 -14.35 5.31 7.85
N ASP A 181 -15.32 4.76 7.13
CA ASP A 181 -15.22 4.52 5.70
C ASP A 181 -15.17 5.85 4.93
N GLY A 182 -15.96 6.85 5.35
CA GLY A 182 -15.89 8.21 4.81
C GLY A 182 -14.54 8.89 5.03
N VAL A 183 -13.93 8.73 6.21
CA VAL A 183 -12.59 9.26 6.51
C VAL A 183 -11.55 8.60 5.61
N ARG A 184 -11.54 7.26 5.55
CA ARG A 184 -10.65 6.49 4.68
C ARG A 184 -10.78 6.93 3.23
N GLN A 185 -12.00 7.14 2.74
CA GLN A 185 -12.24 7.58 1.39
C GLN A 185 -11.70 8.99 1.11
N VAL A 186 -11.92 9.95 2.02
CA VAL A 186 -11.37 11.30 1.87
C VAL A 186 -9.84 11.27 1.80
N LEU A 187 -9.19 10.53 2.71
CA LEU A 187 -7.73 10.39 2.72
C LEU A 187 -7.21 9.72 1.44
N LYS A 188 -7.88 8.64 1.00
CA LYS A 188 -7.56 7.87 -0.20
C LYS A 188 -7.68 8.70 -1.49
N LEU A 189 -8.60 9.66 -1.53
CA LEU A 189 -8.75 10.61 -2.64
C LEU A 189 -7.68 11.71 -2.59
N GLN A 190 -7.39 12.26 -1.40
CA GLN A 190 -6.33 13.26 -1.22
C GLN A 190 -4.94 12.71 -1.55
N GLU A 191 -4.66 11.46 -1.21
CA GLU A 191 -3.40 10.77 -1.54
C GLU A 191 -3.21 10.64 -3.06
N ARG A 192 -4.29 10.38 -3.80
CA ARG A 192 -4.26 10.26 -5.28
C ARG A 192 -4.44 11.57 -6.02
N ASP A 193 -4.47 12.68 -5.30
CA ASP A 193 -4.75 14.01 -5.85
C ASP A 193 -6.07 14.09 -6.65
N GLN A 194 -7.09 13.32 -6.23
CA GLN A 194 -8.41 13.26 -6.86
C GLN A 194 -9.43 14.14 -6.10
N PRO A 195 -10.47 14.69 -6.75
CA PRO A 195 -11.50 15.50 -6.07
C PRO A 195 -12.18 14.75 -4.90
N TRP A 196 -12.11 15.30 -3.69
CA TRP A 196 -12.60 14.67 -2.45
C TRP A 196 -13.81 15.38 -1.80
N GLN A 197 -14.30 16.46 -2.39
CA GLN A 197 -15.35 17.31 -1.81
C GLN A 197 -16.68 16.56 -1.63
N LYS A 198 -17.06 15.71 -2.59
CA LYS A 198 -18.27 14.87 -2.47
C LYS A 198 -18.14 13.88 -1.29
N ALA A 199 -16.97 13.25 -1.15
CA ALA A 199 -16.70 12.35 -0.03
C ALA A 199 -16.71 13.09 1.33
N GLN A 200 -16.18 14.32 1.39
CA GLN A 200 -16.27 15.18 2.57
C GLN A 200 -17.72 15.50 2.95
N VAL A 201 -18.60 15.76 1.98
CA VAL A 201 -20.02 15.99 2.24
C VAL A 201 -20.67 14.73 2.82
N SER A 202 -20.42 13.56 2.23
CA SER A 202 -20.94 12.28 2.75
C SER A 202 -20.45 11.99 4.18
N LEU A 203 -19.15 12.20 4.45
CA LEU A 203 -18.57 12.10 5.79
C LEU A 203 -19.25 13.06 6.78
N ARG A 204 -19.48 14.32 6.37
CA ARG A 204 -20.16 15.32 7.19
C ARG A 204 -21.60 14.92 7.52
N ILE A 205 -22.33 14.31 6.58
CA ILE A 205 -23.69 13.82 6.80
C ILE A 205 -23.67 12.66 7.82
N ALA A 206 -22.79 11.69 7.65
CA ALA A 206 -22.63 10.56 8.56
C ALA A 206 -22.28 11.03 9.98
N TRP A 207 -21.29 11.92 10.09
CA TRP A 207 -20.87 12.53 11.35
C TRP A 207 -22.00 13.32 12.03
N SER A 208 -22.68 14.20 11.29
CA SER A 208 -23.79 15.00 11.84
C SER A 208 -24.94 14.12 12.33
N SER A 209 -25.23 13.02 11.61
CA SER A 209 -26.22 12.05 12.06
C SER A 209 -25.79 11.34 13.34
N PHE A 210 -24.51 11.00 13.49
CA PHE A 210 -23.99 10.36 14.71
C PHE A 210 -24.09 11.31 15.90
N VAL A 211 -23.58 12.54 15.76
CA VAL A 211 -23.55 13.53 16.83
C VAL A 211 -24.96 13.88 17.31
N ARG A 212 -25.94 13.96 16.40
CA ARG A 212 -27.35 14.18 16.76
C ARG A 212 -27.95 13.07 17.62
N GLU A 213 -27.51 11.83 17.44
CA GLU A 213 -28.09 10.64 18.08
C GLU A 213 -27.33 10.23 19.37
N PHE A 214 -26.00 10.34 19.36
CA PHE A 214 -25.13 9.84 20.44
C PHE A 214 -24.28 10.93 21.12
N GLY A 215 -24.33 12.18 20.64
CA GLY A 215 -23.39 13.22 21.05
C GLY A 215 -22.01 13.06 20.40
N PRO A 216 -20.99 13.82 20.86
CA PRO A 216 -19.63 13.76 20.33
C PRO A 216 -19.07 12.33 20.29
N ILE A 217 -18.35 11.98 19.24
CA ILE A 217 -17.60 10.71 19.17
C ILE A 217 -16.63 10.62 20.35
N ASN A 218 -15.91 11.70 20.62
CA ASN A 218 -14.91 11.78 21.68
C ASN A 218 -15.49 12.08 23.08
N PHE A 219 -16.83 11.97 23.24
CA PHE A 219 -17.48 12.17 24.53
C PHE A 219 -16.79 11.37 25.64
N THR A 220 -16.33 12.08 26.67
CA THR A 220 -15.56 11.51 27.76
C THR A 220 -16.21 11.88 29.09
N SER A 221 -16.54 10.87 29.89
CA SER A 221 -17.00 11.01 31.27
C SER A 221 -15.83 10.79 32.21
N VAL A 222 -15.55 11.77 33.07
CA VAL A 222 -14.53 11.68 34.13
C VAL A 222 -15.24 11.40 35.46
N SER A 223 -14.79 10.40 36.20
CA SER A 223 -15.24 10.16 37.58
C SER A 223 -14.03 10.08 38.51
N THR A 224 -14.06 10.88 39.56
CA THR A 224 -13.00 10.95 40.56
C THR A 224 -13.44 10.21 41.82
N THR A 225 -12.63 9.26 42.27
CA THR A 225 -12.84 8.50 43.51
C THR A 225 -11.66 8.76 44.43
N GLU A 226 -11.93 9.28 45.63
CA GLU A 226 -10.94 9.46 46.69
C GLU A 226 -10.99 8.26 47.64
N ASP A 227 -9.84 7.62 47.85
CA ASP A 227 -9.68 6.55 48.83
C ASP A 227 -9.61 7.16 50.25
N GLN A 228 -10.58 6.83 51.10
CA GLN A 228 -10.71 7.40 52.45
C GLN A 228 -9.60 6.95 53.41
N GLU A 229 -8.91 5.85 53.13
CA GLU A 229 -7.82 5.35 54.00
C GLU A 229 -6.45 5.88 53.57
N THR A 230 -6.23 6.08 52.27
CA THR A 230 -4.91 6.48 51.72
C THR A 230 -4.85 7.94 51.27
N GLY A 231 -5.99 8.60 51.08
CA GLY A 231 -6.09 9.93 50.49
C GLY A 231 -5.75 9.95 48.99
N GLU A 232 -5.60 8.79 48.34
CA GLU A 232 -5.31 8.71 46.91
C GLU A 232 -6.55 9.09 46.10
N VAL A 233 -6.40 10.08 45.22
CA VAL A 233 -7.43 10.48 44.25
C VAL A 233 -7.21 9.70 42.95
N ARG A 234 -8.21 8.91 42.53
CA ARG A 234 -8.20 8.16 41.27
C ARG A 234 -9.23 8.72 40.30
N GLU A 235 -8.75 9.17 39.14
CA GLU A 235 -9.62 9.62 38.04
C GLU A 235 -9.80 8.51 37.00
N VAL A 236 -11.05 8.24 36.63
CA VAL A 236 -11.40 7.24 35.62
C VAL A 236 -12.05 7.95 34.44
N HIS A 237 -11.41 7.84 33.28
CA HIS A 237 -11.90 8.42 32.03
C HIS A 237 -12.61 7.33 31.21
N ARG A 238 -13.89 7.52 30.92
CA ARG A 238 -14.70 6.60 30.11
C ARG A 238 -15.10 7.28 28.81
N ARG A 239 -14.97 6.58 27.69
CA ARG A 239 -15.37 7.05 26.35
C ARG A 239 -16.53 6.19 25.83
N PRO A 240 -17.80 6.47 26.19
CA PRO A 240 -18.92 5.58 25.92
C PRO A 240 -19.18 5.32 24.43
N ASN A 241 -18.83 6.27 23.56
CA ASN A 241 -19.04 6.19 22.12
C ASN A 241 -17.89 5.47 21.39
N LEU A 242 -16.65 5.59 21.87
CA LEU A 242 -15.51 4.87 21.29
C LEU A 242 -15.29 3.48 21.89
N ALA A 243 -15.64 3.24 23.15
CA ALA A 243 -15.40 1.96 23.82
C ALA A 243 -16.03 0.75 23.08
N PRO A 244 -17.24 0.83 22.50
CA PRO A 244 -17.80 -0.25 21.69
C PRO A 244 -17.05 -0.56 20.39
N PHE A 245 -16.26 0.40 19.91
CA PHE A 245 -15.58 0.34 18.61
C PHE A 245 -14.06 0.16 18.76
N LEU A 246 -13.59 -0.15 19.97
CA LEU A 246 -12.16 -0.20 20.30
C LEU A 246 -11.38 -1.28 19.55
N ASP A 247 -12.05 -2.39 19.22
CA ASP A 247 -11.44 -3.50 18.49
C ASP A 247 -11.21 -3.16 17.00
N ASP A 248 -11.83 -2.08 16.50
CA ASP A 248 -11.61 -1.64 15.13
C ASP A 248 -10.22 -1.01 15.00
N PRO A 249 -9.40 -1.41 14.01
CA PRO A 249 -8.06 -0.85 13.82
C PRO A 249 -8.08 0.65 13.51
N ASP A 250 -9.22 1.19 13.05
CA ASP A 250 -9.38 2.61 12.73
C ASP A 250 -10.16 3.38 13.79
N CYS A 251 -10.35 2.83 14.98
CA CYS A 251 -11.00 3.51 16.10
C CYS A 251 -10.39 4.90 16.39
N TRP A 252 -9.06 4.97 16.42
CA TRP A 252 -8.34 6.23 16.68
C TRP A 252 -8.34 7.17 15.48
N LEU A 253 -8.45 6.64 14.26
CA LEU A 253 -8.66 7.46 13.08
C LEU A 253 -10.03 8.15 13.14
N VAL A 254 -11.07 7.43 13.53
CA VAL A 254 -12.41 8.00 13.74
C VAL A 254 -12.40 9.03 14.87
N ALA A 255 -11.68 8.76 15.97
CA ALA A 255 -11.51 9.74 17.05
C ALA A 255 -10.81 11.03 16.58
N SER A 256 -9.90 10.96 15.62
CA SER A 256 -9.11 12.13 15.17
C SER A 256 -9.89 13.21 14.43
N ILE A 257 -11.13 12.93 14.01
CA ILE A 257 -11.92 13.88 13.20
C ILE A 257 -12.68 14.90 14.04
N GLU A 258 -12.64 14.79 15.37
CA GLU A 258 -13.26 15.73 16.28
C GLU A 258 -12.21 16.33 17.21
N ASP A 259 -12.26 17.65 17.35
CA ASP A 259 -11.60 18.35 18.44
C ASP A 259 -12.60 18.47 19.61
N TYR A 260 -12.38 17.69 20.67
CA TYR A 260 -13.30 17.59 21.80
C TYR A 260 -12.73 18.27 23.04
N ASP A 261 -13.53 19.18 23.58
CA ASP A 261 -13.23 19.93 24.78
C ASP A 261 -13.92 19.28 26.00
N LEU A 262 -13.10 18.78 26.93
CA LEU A 262 -13.54 18.15 28.17
C LEU A 262 -14.27 19.11 29.11
N GLU A 263 -13.90 20.40 29.12
CA GLU A 263 -14.48 21.39 30.04
C GLU A 263 -15.88 21.80 29.60
N THR A 264 -16.05 22.06 28.30
CA THR A 264 -17.33 22.49 27.75
C THR A 264 -18.23 21.33 27.34
N ASN A 265 -17.70 20.10 27.30
CA ASN A 265 -18.38 18.92 26.78
C ASN A 265 -18.92 19.15 25.36
N THR A 266 -18.12 19.83 24.51
CA THR A 266 -18.46 20.11 23.11
C THR A 266 -17.38 19.58 22.18
N ALA A 267 -17.79 19.20 20.96
CA ALA A 267 -16.87 18.82 19.89
C ALA A 267 -17.01 19.74 18.69
N ARG A 268 -15.87 20.08 18.08
CA ARG A 268 -15.79 20.79 16.81
C ARG A 268 -15.34 19.83 15.71
N PRO A 269 -15.88 19.96 14.49
CA PRO A 269 -15.39 19.17 13.36
C PRO A 269 -13.92 19.52 13.08
N GLY A 270 -13.08 18.50 12.92
CA GLY A 270 -11.67 18.66 12.61
C GLY A 270 -11.39 19.11 11.17
N PRO A 271 -10.12 19.38 10.85
CA PRO A 271 -9.65 19.83 9.53
C PRO A 271 -10.16 19.03 8.32
N ILE A 272 -10.30 17.71 8.48
CA ILE A 272 -10.68 16.80 7.39
C ILE A 272 -12.03 17.16 6.73
N PHE A 273 -12.88 17.91 7.43
CA PHE A 273 -14.17 18.33 6.92
C PHE A 273 -14.12 19.59 6.03
N THR A 274 -13.03 20.37 6.09
CA THR A 274 -12.94 21.70 5.45
C THR A 274 -11.72 21.86 4.56
N GLU A 275 -10.61 21.19 4.88
CA GLU A 275 -9.33 21.37 4.20
C GLU A 275 -8.68 20.04 3.83
N ARG A 276 -7.61 20.14 3.04
CA ARG A 276 -6.75 19.01 2.69
C ARG A 276 -5.84 18.71 3.88
N VAL A 277 -5.82 17.45 4.33
CA VAL A 277 -5.04 17.01 5.49
C VAL A 277 -3.84 16.15 5.11
N ILE A 278 -3.79 15.65 3.87
CA ILE A 278 -2.60 15.02 3.28
C ILE A 278 -2.00 15.99 2.26
N ALA A 279 -0.76 16.44 2.50
CA ALA A 279 -0.06 17.30 1.54
C ALA A 279 0.11 16.58 0.19
N PRO A 280 -0.05 17.28 -0.95
CA PRO A 280 0.33 16.70 -2.23
C PRO A 280 1.83 16.38 -2.22
N PRO A 281 2.27 15.40 -3.02
CA PRO A 281 3.70 15.19 -3.26
C PRO A 281 4.34 16.52 -3.68
N PRO A 282 5.50 16.89 -3.12
CA PRO A 282 6.19 18.10 -3.55
C PRO A 282 6.49 18.00 -5.04
N ALA A 283 6.30 19.10 -5.77
CA ALA A 283 6.74 19.16 -7.15
C ALA A 283 8.25 18.87 -7.21
N PRO A 284 8.72 18.09 -8.22
CA PRO A 284 10.13 17.80 -8.34
C PRO A 284 10.92 19.10 -8.54
N VAL A 285 12.02 19.23 -7.82
CA VAL A 285 12.95 20.35 -7.99
C VAL A 285 13.95 19.95 -9.05
N ILE A 286 13.92 20.64 -10.19
CA ILE A 286 14.77 20.35 -11.34
C ILE A 286 15.92 21.35 -11.33
N THR A 287 17.14 20.88 -11.10
CA THR A 287 18.35 21.72 -11.11
C THR A 287 19.39 21.32 -12.14
N SER A 288 19.29 20.11 -12.69
CA SER A 288 20.24 19.54 -13.65
C SER A 288 19.53 18.73 -14.74
N ALA A 289 20.26 18.40 -15.80
CA ALA A 289 19.79 17.48 -16.84
C ALA A 289 19.42 16.11 -16.30
N LEU A 290 20.16 15.63 -15.30
CA LEU A 290 19.88 14.36 -14.63
C LEU A 290 18.57 14.40 -13.82
N ASP A 291 18.29 15.49 -13.12
CA ASP A 291 17.03 15.67 -12.38
C ASP A 291 15.84 15.68 -13.34
N ALA A 292 15.96 16.43 -14.45
CA ALA A 292 14.92 16.50 -15.46
C ALA A 292 14.69 15.12 -16.12
N LEU A 293 15.76 14.40 -16.44
CA LEU A 293 15.68 13.04 -16.97
C LEU A 293 14.95 12.10 -16.01
N ALA A 294 15.22 12.18 -14.70
CA ALA A 294 14.54 11.39 -13.69
C ALA A 294 13.03 11.71 -13.64
N VAL A 295 12.65 12.98 -13.77
CA VAL A 295 11.23 13.40 -13.86
C VAL A 295 10.58 12.80 -15.10
N VAL A 296 11.21 12.92 -16.26
CA VAL A 296 10.68 12.38 -17.53
C VAL A 296 10.55 10.86 -17.50
N LEU A 297 11.52 10.15 -16.94
CA LEU A 297 11.46 8.70 -16.75
C LEU A 297 10.31 8.30 -15.81
N ASN A 298 10.06 9.08 -14.75
CA ASN A 298 8.94 8.86 -13.86
C ASN A 298 7.58 9.19 -14.51
N GLU A 299 7.53 10.23 -15.34
CA GLU A 299 6.30 10.71 -15.97
C GLU A 299 5.92 10.01 -17.27
N ARG A 300 6.88 9.48 -18.02
CA ARG A 300 6.67 8.87 -19.36
C ARG A 300 7.17 7.43 -19.43
N GLY A 301 8.13 7.05 -18.59
CA GLY A 301 8.71 5.70 -18.58
C GLY A 301 9.74 5.40 -19.65
N HIS A 302 10.10 6.41 -20.42
CA HIS A 302 11.15 6.34 -21.43
C HIS A 302 11.87 7.68 -21.48
N VAL A 303 13.06 7.68 -22.07
CA VAL A 303 13.81 8.92 -22.32
C VAL A 303 13.07 9.72 -23.38
N ASP A 304 12.84 10.99 -23.09
CA ASP A 304 12.22 11.97 -23.98
C ASP A 304 13.00 13.28 -23.86
N LEU A 305 13.96 13.47 -24.76
CA LEU A 305 14.91 14.59 -24.68
C LEU A 305 14.23 15.94 -24.95
N ASP A 306 13.16 15.95 -25.74
CA ASP A 306 12.37 17.14 -25.99
C ASP A 306 11.69 17.60 -24.68
N HIS A 307 11.10 16.66 -23.92
CA HIS A 307 10.50 16.97 -22.62
C HIS A 307 11.54 17.38 -21.56
N VAL A 308 12.74 16.78 -21.56
CA VAL A 308 13.85 17.19 -20.70
C VAL A 308 14.30 18.63 -21.02
N SER A 309 14.42 18.95 -22.31
CA SER A 309 14.74 20.28 -22.82
C SER A 309 13.68 21.32 -22.42
N GLU A 310 12.39 20.97 -22.53
CA GLU A 310 11.27 21.81 -22.10
C GLU A 310 11.34 22.13 -20.59
N LEU A 311 11.59 21.12 -19.74
CA LEU A 311 11.70 21.27 -18.29
C LEU A 311 12.87 22.16 -17.85
N LEU A 312 13.96 22.19 -18.62
CA LEU A 312 15.17 22.97 -18.33
C LEU A 312 15.24 24.31 -19.07
N HIS A 313 14.32 24.55 -20.02
CA HIS A 313 14.34 25.69 -20.92
C HIS A 313 15.68 25.86 -21.66
N ARG A 314 16.25 24.76 -22.15
CA ARG A 314 17.54 24.69 -22.86
C ARG A 314 17.40 23.92 -24.16
N ASP A 315 18.36 24.06 -25.07
CA ASP A 315 18.38 23.26 -26.30
C ASP A 315 18.69 21.78 -26.00
N VAL A 316 18.20 20.88 -26.85
CA VAL A 316 18.42 19.43 -26.72
C VAL A 316 19.92 19.10 -26.82
N ASP A 317 20.69 19.80 -27.65
CA ASP A 317 22.13 19.55 -27.79
C ASP A 317 22.88 19.86 -26.49
N ASP A 318 22.49 20.94 -25.79
CA ASP A 318 23.05 21.31 -24.49
C ASP A 318 22.70 20.31 -23.38
N VAL A 319 21.49 19.73 -23.45
CA VAL A 319 21.04 18.68 -22.53
C VAL A 319 21.81 17.39 -22.77
N ILE A 320 21.99 16.98 -24.02
CA ILE A 320 22.78 15.79 -24.37
C ILE A 320 24.23 15.95 -23.91
N GLY A 321 24.81 17.14 -24.11
CA GLY A 321 26.16 17.45 -23.65
C GLY A 321 26.32 17.26 -22.14
N GLU A 322 25.42 17.83 -21.34
CA GLU A 322 25.45 17.69 -19.88
C GLU A 322 25.20 16.24 -19.42
N LEU A 323 24.27 15.53 -20.04
CA LEU A 323 24.00 14.12 -19.73
C LEU A 323 25.18 13.21 -20.10
N GLY A 324 25.99 13.58 -21.09
CA GLY A 324 27.18 12.83 -21.50
C GLY A 324 28.43 13.09 -20.65
N GLU A 325 28.45 14.18 -19.88
CA GLU A 325 29.53 14.53 -18.94
C GLU A 325 29.30 13.99 -17.52
N ALA A 326 28.07 13.58 -17.19
CA ALA A 326 27.65 13.00 -15.91
C ALA A 326 27.97 11.51 -15.80
#